data_AF-A0A7V9ILK2-F1
#
_entry.id   AF-A0A7V9ILK2-F1
#
_cell.length_a   1.000
_cell.length_b   1.000
_cell.length_c   1.000
_cell.angle_alpha   90.00
_cell.angle_beta   90.00
_cell.angle_gamma   90.00
#
_symmetry.space_group_name_H-M   'P 1'
#
loop_
_entity.id
_entity.type
_entity.pdbx_description
1 polymer ?
#
loop_
_entity_poly.entity_id
_entity_poly.type
_entity_poly.pdbx_seq_one_letter_code
_entity_poly.pdbx_strand_id
1 'polypeptide(L)'
;MSDYAFRVRDDGLPADPWLRTHARLGAVIEKVAPASMVITGSLAQWRSWAGQPFDTDGPTIVESALVPVLVDVPRDLGVYVEPNVWMRHRL
;
A
#
# COMPACT_ATOMS: atom_id res chain seq x y z
N MET A 1 9.77 3.14 0.21
CA MET A 1 8.82 2.86 -0.90
C MET A 1 8.87 3.93 -2.00
N SER A 2 9.20 5.20 -1.68
CA SER A 2 9.36 6.28 -2.68
C SER A 2 10.30 5.91 -3.81
N ASP A 3 11.47 5.35 -3.49
CA ASP A 3 12.54 5.16 -4.46
C ASP A 3 12.16 4.20 -5.59
N TYR A 4 11.24 3.27 -5.32
CA TYR A 4 10.70 2.35 -6.33
C TYR A 4 9.81 3.07 -7.35
N ALA A 5 8.88 3.90 -6.88
CA ALA A 5 7.91 4.60 -7.73
C ALA A 5 8.58 5.55 -8.72
N PHE A 6 9.77 6.05 -8.39
CA PHE A 6 10.54 6.98 -9.23
C PHE A 6 11.66 6.30 -10.04
N ARG A 7 11.79 4.96 -10.02
CA ARG A 7 12.77 4.29 -10.89
C ARG A 7 12.36 4.44 -12.33
N VAL A 8 13.31 4.87 -13.17
CA VAL A 8 13.13 5.02 -14.61
C VAL A 8 14.04 4.05 -15.36
N ARG A 9 13.60 3.65 -16.55
CA ARG A 9 14.40 2.90 -17.51
C ARG A 9 15.20 3.85 -18.41
N ASP A 10 16.07 3.28 -19.24
CA ASP A 10 16.88 4.03 -20.21
C ASP A 10 16.06 4.81 -21.24
N ASP A 11 14.80 4.42 -21.47
CA ASP A 11 13.86 5.13 -22.35
C ASP A 11 13.12 6.29 -21.65
N GLY A 12 13.49 6.60 -20.40
CA GLY A 12 12.90 7.68 -19.60
C GLY A 12 11.53 7.37 -18.99
N LEU A 13 10.98 6.17 -19.22
CA LEU A 13 9.68 5.77 -18.66
C LEU A 13 9.83 5.06 -17.30
N PRO A 14 8.78 5.08 -16.44
CA PRO A 14 8.79 4.33 -15.18
C PRO A 14 9.14 2.85 -15.37
N ALA A 15 9.91 2.29 -14.43
CA ALA A 15 10.25 0.88 -14.40
C ALA A 15 9.04 0.00 -14.09
N ASP A 16 8.18 0.47 -13.17
CA ASP A 16 6.91 -0.19 -12.83
C ASP A 16 5.95 -0.24 -14.04
N PRO A 17 5.40 -1.42 -14.40
CA PRO A 17 4.50 -1.56 -15.54
C PRO A 17 3.19 -0.77 -15.44
N TRP A 18 2.62 -0.62 -14.24
CA TRP A 18 1.36 0.09 -14.03
C TRP A 18 1.56 1.60 -14.20
N LEU A 19 2.58 2.16 -13.55
CA LEU A 19 2.98 3.57 -13.72
C LEU A 19 3.33 3.88 -15.18
N ARG A 20 4.07 2.98 -15.84
CA ARG A 20 4.45 3.14 -17.26
C ARG A 20 3.24 3.18 -18.19
N THR A 21 2.18 2.42 -17.88
CA THR A 21 0.95 2.45 -18.67
C THR A 21 0.32 3.84 -18.65
N HIS A 22 0.22 4.45 -17.47
CA HIS A 22 -0.28 5.82 -17.35
C HIS A 22 0.66 6.85 -17.97
N ALA A 23 1.97 6.72 -17.76
CA ALA A 23 2.97 7.63 -18.33
C ALA A 23 2.95 7.65 -19.86
N ARG A 24 2.75 6.49 -20.51
CA ARG A 24 2.58 6.40 -21.98
C ARG A 24 1.37 7.15 -22.51
N LEU A 25 0.36 7.38 -21.68
CA LEU A 25 -0.83 8.16 -21.99
C LEU A 25 -0.70 9.64 -21.60
N GLY A 26 0.51 10.09 -21.22
CA GLY A 26 0.79 11.48 -20.86
C GLY A 26 0.56 11.82 -19.39
N ALA A 27 0.29 10.83 -18.53
CA ALA A 27 0.18 11.08 -17.10
C ALA A 27 1.54 11.34 -16.46
N VAL A 28 1.53 12.11 -15.39
CA VAL A 28 2.71 12.34 -14.53
C VAL A 28 2.42 11.84 -13.12
N ILE A 29 3.46 11.41 -12.41
CA ILE A 29 3.35 11.18 -10.96
C ILE A 29 3.08 12.53 -10.31
N GLU A 30 1.92 12.66 -9.67
CA GLU A 30 1.56 13.86 -8.91
C GLU A 30 2.19 13.82 -7.53
N LYS A 31 2.05 12.68 -6.82
CA LYS A 31 2.67 12.43 -5.52
C LYS A 31 2.59 10.96 -5.12
N VAL A 32 3.40 10.59 -4.14
CA VAL A 32 3.19 9.39 -3.32
C VAL A 32 2.11 9.70 -2.29
N ALA A 33 1.11 8.82 -2.16
CA ALA A 33 0.07 8.88 -1.15
C ALA A 33 0.42 7.84 -0.05
N PRO A 34 1.01 8.26 1.09
CA PRO A 34 1.49 7.31 2.10
C PRO A 34 0.38 6.56 2.85
N ALA A 35 -0.84 7.10 2.84
CA ALA A 35 -2.04 6.50 3.45
C ALA A 35 -3.21 6.62 2.47
N SER A 36 -3.14 5.86 1.37
CA SER A 36 -4.18 5.86 0.34
C SER A 36 -5.40 5.04 0.73
N MET A 37 -5.21 3.99 1.53
CA MET A 37 -6.28 3.21 2.12
C MET A 37 -5.92 2.91 3.58
N VAL A 38 -6.85 3.19 4.49
CA VAL A 38 -6.69 2.92 5.91
C VAL A 38 -7.83 2.02 6.36
N ILE A 39 -7.49 0.84 6.87
CA ILE A 39 -8.45 -0.12 7.42
C ILE A 39 -8.11 -0.33 8.88
N THR A 40 -9.09 -0.11 9.75
CA THR A 40 -9.00 -0.35 11.18
C THR A 40 -10.04 -1.37 11.58
N GLY A 41 -9.70 -2.26 12.51
CA GLY A 41 -10.65 -3.23 13.05
C GLY A 41 -10.12 -3.87 14.34
N SER A 42 -11.02 -4.51 15.07
CA SER A 42 -10.64 -5.34 16.22
C SER A 42 -9.85 -6.56 15.79
N LEU A 43 -9.15 -7.21 16.73
CA LEU A 43 -8.42 -8.44 16.40
C LEU A 43 -9.38 -9.56 15.97
N ALA A 44 -10.60 -9.58 16.50
CA ALA A 44 -11.65 -10.51 16.05
C ALA A 44 -12.04 -10.27 14.59
N GLN A 45 -12.17 -9.01 14.15
CA GLN A 45 -12.44 -8.69 12.75
C GLN A 45 -11.27 -9.12 11.86
N TRP A 46 -10.04 -8.80 12.24
CA TRP A 46 -8.85 -9.21 11.49
C TRP A 46 -8.72 -10.73 11.38
N ARG A 47 -8.95 -11.48 12.45
CA ARG A 47 -9.01 -12.95 12.41
C ARG A 47 -10.04 -13.45 11.40
N SER A 48 -11.22 -12.82 11.35
CA SER A 48 -12.28 -13.20 10.39
C SER A 48 -11.95 -12.87 8.94
N TRP A 49 -11.23 -11.77 8.70
CA TRP A 49 -10.87 -11.33 7.35
C TRP A 49 -9.65 -12.06 6.80
N ALA A 50 -8.62 -12.22 7.62
CA ALA A 50 -7.31 -12.71 7.21
C ALA A 50 -7.08 -14.19 7.57
N GLY A 51 -7.91 -14.79 8.42
CA GLY A 51 -7.78 -16.19 8.83
C GLY A 51 -6.53 -16.50 9.64
N GLN A 52 -5.87 -15.48 10.20
CA GLN A 52 -4.65 -15.60 11.01
C GLN A 52 -4.91 -15.26 12.48
N PRO A 53 -4.02 -15.62 13.43
CA PRO A 53 -4.29 -15.45 14.86
C PRO A 53 -4.29 -14.02 15.37
N PHE A 54 -3.43 -13.11 14.88
CA PHE A 54 -3.33 -11.72 15.39
C PHE A 54 -3.09 -11.61 16.91
N ASP A 55 -2.27 -12.50 17.47
CA ASP A 55 -2.02 -12.61 18.92
C ASP A 55 -0.71 -11.96 19.40
N THR A 56 0.00 -11.26 18.51
CA THR A 56 1.31 -10.66 18.82
C THR A 56 1.34 -9.22 18.35
N ASP A 57 1.83 -8.33 19.22
CA ASP A 57 2.03 -6.92 18.90
C ASP A 57 3.00 -6.72 17.73
N GLY A 58 2.77 -5.66 16.96
CA GLY A 58 3.65 -5.22 15.89
C GLY A 58 3.22 -5.65 14.49
N PRO A 59 4.12 -5.55 13.50
CA PRO A 59 3.80 -5.82 12.10
C PRO A 59 3.45 -7.30 11.87
N THR A 60 2.24 -7.57 11.38
CA THR A 60 1.76 -8.90 10.99
C THR A 60 1.56 -8.98 9.48
N ILE A 61 2.13 -10.02 8.85
CA ILE A 61 2.04 -10.24 7.41
C ILE A 61 0.74 -10.98 7.07
N VAL A 62 -0.15 -10.28 6.37
CA VAL A 62 -1.36 -10.87 5.78
C VAL A 62 -1.09 -11.23 4.33
N GLU A 63 -1.53 -12.40 3.90
CA GLU A 63 -1.38 -12.83 2.51
C GLU A 63 -2.06 -11.82 1.57
N SER A 64 -1.38 -11.48 0.46
CA SER A 64 -1.82 -10.50 -0.55
C SER A 64 -1.91 -9.04 -0.09
N ALA A 65 -1.64 -8.72 1.18
CA ALA A 65 -1.52 -7.33 1.62
C ALA A 65 -0.22 -6.71 1.08
N LEU A 66 -0.26 -5.44 0.68
CA LEU A 66 0.92 -4.75 0.13
C LEU A 66 1.95 -4.40 1.21
N VAL A 67 1.48 -4.24 2.45
CA VAL A 67 2.27 -3.90 3.63
C VAL A 67 1.75 -4.67 4.86
N PRO A 68 2.51 -4.76 5.95
CA PRO A 68 2.02 -5.41 7.17
C PRO A 68 0.83 -4.66 7.80
N VAL A 69 -0.02 -5.40 8.50
CA VAL A 69 -0.99 -4.83 9.45
C VAL A 69 -0.26 -4.56 10.77
N LEU A 70 -0.38 -3.37 11.34
CA LEU A 70 0.14 -3.08 12.68
C LEU A 70 -0.86 -3.57 13.73
N VAL A 71 -0.42 -4.50 14.57
CA VAL A 71 -1.23 -5.11 15.63
C VAL A 71 -0.89 -4.48 16.98
N ASP A 72 -1.91 -4.13 17.75
CA ASP A 72 -1.84 -3.68 19.13
C ASP A 72 -2.81 -4.54 19.96
N VAL A 73 -2.25 -5.54 20.64
CA VAL A 73 -3.00 -6.50 21.45
C VAL A 73 -3.62 -5.86 22.68
N PRO A 74 -2.90 -5.03 23.46
CA PRO A 74 -3.50 -4.33 24.61
C PRO A 74 -4.71 -3.47 24.26
N ARG A 75 -4.79 -2.92 23.03
CA ARG A 75 -5.90 -2.08 22.56
C ARG A 75 -6.96 -2.82 21.74
N ASP A 76 -6.83 -4.13 21.54
CA ASP A 76 -7.66 -4.93 20.63
C ASP A 76 -7.81 -4.26 19.25
N LEU A 77 -6.68 -3.87 18.64
CA LEU A 77 -6.67 -3.08 17.41
C LEU A 77 -5.67 -3.61 16.39
N GLY A 78 -6.11 -3.75 15.15
CA GLY A 78 -5.23 -3.88 13.99
C GLY A 78 -5.45 -2.72 13.00
N VAL A 79 -4.37 -2.17 12.48
CA VAL A 79 -4.38 -1.03 11.54
C VAL A 79 -3.55 -1.36 10.30
N TYR A 80 -4.19 -1.30 9.14
CA TYR A 80 -3.55 -1.43 7.83
C TYR A 80 -3.54 -0.06 7.15
N VAL A 81 -2.35 0.43 6.76
CA VAL A 81 -2.16 1.71 6.08
C VAL A 81 -1.43 1.45 4.77
N GLU A 82 -2.19 1.40 3.68
CA GLU A 82 -1.68 1.10 2.36
C GLU A 82 -1.19 2.37 1.64
N PRO A 83 0.05 2.39 1.14
CA PRO A 83 0.55 3.46 0.29
C PRO A 83 0.14 3.25 -1.17
N ASN A 84 0.00 4.34 -1.92
CA ASN A 84 -0.25 4.32 -3.36
C ASN A 84 0.49 5.48 -4.06
N VAL A 85 0.44 5.53 -5.40
CA VAL A 85 1.00 6.60 -6.23
C VAL A 85 -0.13 7.23 -7.03
N TRP A 86 -0.27 8.56 -6.96
CA TRP A 86 -1.27 9.28 -7.73
C TRP A 86 -0.68 9.68 -9.08
N MET A 87 -1.35 9.24 -10.15
CA MET A 87 -1.04 9.62 -11.53
C MET A 87 -2.06 10.65 -12.01
N ARG A 88 -1.58 11.81 -12.46
CA ARG A 88 -2.45 12.87 -13.01
C ARG A 88 -2.36 12.88 -14.53
N HIS A 89 -3.51 12.72 -15.18
CA HIS A 89 -3.70 13.00 -16.60
C HIS A 89 -4.12 14.45 -16.80
N ARG A 90 -3.71 15.06 -17.91
CA ARG A 90 -4.28 16.34 -18.35
C ARG A 90 -5.58 16.01 -19.07
N LEU A 91 -6.69 16.54 -18.59
CA LEU A 91 -7.99 16.50 -19.28
C LEU A 91 -8.00 17.53 -20.42
#